data_AF-A0A5E5BYE4-F1
#
_entry.id   AF-A0A5E5BYE4-F1
#
_cell.length_a   1.000
_cell.length_b   1.000
_cell.length_c   1.000
_cell.angle_alpha   90.00
_cell.angle_beta   90.00
_cell.angle_gamma   90.00
#
_symmetry.space_group_name_H-M   'P 1'
#
loop_
_entity.id
_entity.type
_entity.pdbx_description
1 polymer ?
#
loop_
_entity_poly.entity_id
_entity_poly.type
_entity_poly.pdbx_seq_one_letter_code
_entity_poly.pdbx_strand_id
1 'polypeptide(L)'
;MDLQFITLELKRFGMSQVDIARAADCSQPTISEIQSGRLGKKRPSYRLALSLKDLYERCCVAAGEMPRTDAPGKLAGGASGESK
;
A
#
# COMPACT_ATOMS: atom_id res chain seq x y z
N MET A 1 -1.66 8.63 -1.60
CA MET A 1 -1.80 7.25 -2.11
C MET A 1 -2.24 6.25 -1.05
N ASP A 2 -3.33 5.55 -1.33
CA ASP A 2 -3.77 4.37 -0.58
C ASP A 2 -3.08 3.08 -1.08
N LEU A 3 -3.17 1.99 -0.31
CA LEU A 3 -2.51 0.72 -0.64
C LEU A 3 -3.21 -0.08 -1.75
N GLN A 4 -4.50 0.15 -1.98
CA GLN A 4 -5.23 -0.51 -3.05
C GLN A 4 -4.69 0.00 -4.39
N PHE A 5 -4.53 1.31 -4.55
CA PHE A 5 -3.87 1.91 -5.71
C PHE A 5 -2.47 1.30 -5.94
N ILE A 6 -1.62 1.30 -4.91
CA ILE A 6 -0.24 0.78 -5.01
C ILE A 6 -0.23 -0.69 -5.47
N THR A 7 -1.04 -1.54 -4.86
CA THR A 7 -1.06 -2.98 -5.19
C THR A 7 -1.67 -3.28 -6.56
N LEU A 8 -2.53 -2.42 -7.09
CA LEU A 8 -3.05 -2.53 -8.46
C LEU A 8 -2.00 -2.08 -9.48
N GLU A 9 -1.24 -1.03 -9.18
CA GLU A 9 -0.14 -0.58 -10.05
C GLU A 9 0.99 -1.60 -10.13
N LEU A 10 1.32 -2.26 -9.02
CA LEU A 10 2.28 -3.37 -9.03
C LEU A 10 1.84 -4.51 -9.96
N LYS A 11 0.53 -4.77 -10.06
CA LYS A 11 0.00 -5.71 -11.07
C LYS A 11 0.12 -5.17 -12.49
N ARG A 12 -0.08 -3.86 -12.70
CA ARG A 12 0.16 -3.20 -14.01
C ARG A 12 1.61 -3.37 -14.45
N PHE A 13 2.56 -3.33 -13.53
CA PHE A 13 3.98 -3.63 -13.77
C PHE A 13 4.29 -5.13 -13.94
N GLY A 14 3.27 -6.00 -13.96
CA GLY A 14 3.43 -7.43 -14.24
C GLY A 14 3.68 -8.31 -13.01
N MET A 15 3.66 -7.77 -11.79
CA MET A 15 3.83 -8.60 -10.59
C MET A 15 2.55 -9.39 -10.27
N SER A 16 2.71 -10.67 -9.92
CA SER A 16 1.61 -11.47 -9.39
C SER A 16 1.33 -11.11 -7.92
N GLN A 17 0.14 -11.44 -7.40
CA GLN A 17 -0.16 -11.23 -5.98
C GLN A 17 0.81 -11.98 -5.05
N VAL A 18 1.33 -13.14 -5.49
CA VAL A 18 2.32 -13.93 -4.74
C VAL A 18 3.67 -13.20 -4.69
N ASP A 19 4.09 -12.61 -5.80
CA ASP A 19 5.36 -11.86 -5.85
C ASP A 19 5.31 -10.60 -4.99
N ILE A 20 4.19 -9.87 -5.06
CA ILE A 20 3.96 -8.71 -4.21
C ILE A 20 4.00 -9.11 -2.72
N ALA A 21 3.33 -10.20 -2.36
CA ALA A 21 3.28 -10.68 -0.99
C ALA A 21 4.67 -11.08 -0.46
N ARG A 22 5.46 -11.79 -1.28
CA ARG A 22 6.84 -12.14 -0.96
C ARG A 22 7.72 -10.90 -0.78
N ALA A 23 7.63 -9.95 -1.70
CA ALA A 23 8.41 -8.72 -1.65
C ALA A 23 8.03 -7.82 -0.46
N ALA A 24 6.77 -7.86 -0.01
CA ALA A 24 6.26 -7.07 1.09
C ALA A 24 6.29 -7.80 2.45
N ASP A 25 6.83 -9.03 2.51
CA ASP A 25 6.87 -9.89 3.71
C ASP A 25 5.48 -10.10 4.34
N CYS A 26 4.50 -10.46 3.51
CA CYS A 26 3.14 -10.76 3.94
C CYS A 26 2.54 -11.98 3.23
N SER A 27 1.32 -12.35 3.60
CA SER A 27 0.59 -13.43 2.94
C SER A 27 -0.05 -12.94 1.63
N GLN A 28 -0.18 -13.83 0.63
CA GLN A 28 -0.92 -13.52 -0.60
C GLN A 28 -2.40 -13.15 -0.34
N PRO A 29 -3.12 -13.79 0.62
CA PRO A 29 -4.46 -13.35 1.02
C PRO A 29 -4.50 -11.89 1.45
N THR A 30 -3.48 -11.39 2.17
CA THR A 30 -3.38 -9.97 2.55
C THR A 30 -3.38 -9.06 1.32
N ILE A 31 -2.63 -9.39 0.27
CA ILE A 31 -2.63 -8.61 -0.98
C ILE A 31 -4.00 -8.68 -1.67
N SER A 32 -4.64 -9.84 -1.69
CA SER A 32 -6.00 -10.01 -2.24
C SER A 32 -7.04 -9.16 -1.49
N GLU A 33 -6.96 -9.10 -0.16
CA GLU A 33 -7.83 -8.25 0.68
C GLU A 33 -7.60 -6.75 0.42
N ILE A 34 -6.34 -6.32 0.29
CA ILE A 34 -6.00 -4.93 -0.07
C ILE A 34 -6.59 -4.57 -1.43
N GLN A 35 -6.35 -5.38 -2.45
CA GLN A 35 -6.80 -5.11 -3.83
C GLN A 35 -8.33 -5.10 -3.97
N SER A 36 -9.01 -5.93 -3.18
CA SER A 36 -10.48 -5.97 -3.16
C SER A 36 -11.13 -4.93 -2.26
N GLY A 37 -10.35 -4.09 -1.57
CA GLY A 37 -10.86 -3.12 -0.59
C GLY A 37 -11.46 -3.76 0.66
N ARG A 38 -11.26 -5.08 0.87
CA ARG A 38 -11.84 -5.86 1.96
C ARG A 38 -11.01 -5.88 3.24
N LEU A 39 -9.91 -5.14 3.30
CA LEU A 39 -9.11 -5.01 4.52
C LEU A 39 -9.92 -4.47 5.73
N GLY A 40 -11.10 -3.89 5.47
CA GLY A 40 -12.08 -3.51 6.48
C GLY A 40 -11.59 -2.37 7.37
N LYS A 41 -11.95 -2.40 8.66
CA LYS A 41 -11.48 -1.44 9.69
C LYS A 41 -10.02 -1.71 10.13
N LYS A 42 -9.42 -2.81 9.68
CA LYS A 42 -8.09 -3.23 10.11
C LYS A 42 -7.06 -2.48 9.28
N ARG A 43 -6.50 -1.43 9.87
CA ARG A 43 -5.43 -0.67 9.24
C ARG A 43 -4.23 -1.61 9.04
N PRO A 44 -3.67 -1.70 7.81
CA PRO A 44 -2.47 -2.49 7.58
C PRO A 44 -1.33 -1.92 8.44
N SER A 45 -0.41 -2.80 8.85
CA SER A 45 0.73 -2.36 9.66
C SER A 45 1.54 -1.30 8.90
N TYR A 46 2.14 -0.37 9.64
CA TYR A 46 3.00 0.65 9.04
C TYR A 46 4.13 0.04 8.20
N ARG A 47 4.72 -1.07 8.68
CA ARG A 47 5.74 -1.83 7.96
C ARG A 47 5.24 -2.33 6.61
N LEU A 48 4.05 -2.95 6.55
CA LEU A 48 3.48 -3.40 5.28
C LEU A 48 3.22 -2.24 4.32
N ALA A 49 2.68 -1.13 4.84
CA ALA A 49 2.41 0.05 4.04
C ALA A 49 3.69 0.66 3.46
N LEU A 50 4.78 0.69 4.23
CA LEU A 50 6.08 1.17 3.80
C LEU A 50 6.68 0.22 2.74
N SER A 51 6.73 -1.08 3.02
CA SER A 51 7.26 -2.08 2.08
C SER A 51 6.57 -2.03 0.71
N LEU A 52 5.25 -1.85 0.67
CA LEU A 52 4.49 -1.74 -0.57
C LEU A 52 4.81 -0.43 -1.34
N LYS A 53 5.01 0.68 -0.62
CA LYS A 53 5.43 1.95 -1.24
C LYS A 53 6.82 1.84 -1.84
N ASP A 54 7.78 1.34 -1.08
CA ASP A 54 9.16 1.17 -1.55
C ASP A 54 9.24 0.21 -2.75
N LEU A 55 8.38 -0.82 -2.79
CA LEU A 55 8.27 -1.71 -3.93
C LEU A 55 7.72 -0.98 -5.17
N TYR A 56 6.68 -0.19 -5.02
CA TYR A 56 6.11 0.60 -6.11
C TYR A 56 7.09 1.62 -6.66
N GLU A 57 7.79 2.35 -5.79
CA GLU A 57 8.81 3.31 -6.21
C GLU A 57 9.91 2.64 -7.04
N ARG A 58 10.38 1.47 -6.62
CA ARG A 58 11.36 0.68 -7.38
C ARG A 58 10.82 0.24 -8.75
N CYS A 59 9.56 -0.20 -8.82
CA CYS A 59 8.93 -0.57 -10.09
C CYS A 59 8.76 0.63 -11.03
N CYS A 60 8.37 1.80 -10.51
CA CYS A 60 8.30 3.03 -11.30
C CYS A 60 9.65 3.38 -11.91
N VAL A 61 10.72 3.42 -11.10
CA VAL A 61 12.08 3.70 -11.58
C VAL A 61 12.52 2.70 -12.64
N ALA A 62 12.27 1.40 -12.44
CA ALA A 62 12.59 0.36 -13.41
C ALA A 62 11.82 0.50 -14.73
N ALA A 63 10.59 1.00 -14.68
CA ALA A 63 9.75 1.27 -15.86
C ALA A 63 10.06 2.62 -16.54
N GLY A 64 10.96 3.43 -15.98
CA GLY A 64 11.20 4.81 -16.43
C GLY A 64 10.05 5.77 -16.12
N GLU A 65 9.16 5.39 -15.21
CA GLU A 65 8.06 6.21 -14.72
C GLU A 65 8.47 6.96 -13.44
N MET A 66 7.98 8.19 -13.25
CA MET A 66 8.13 8.89 -11.97
C MET A 66 7.02 8.44 -11.01
N PRO A 67 7.34 7.93 -9.81
CA PRO A 67 6.32 7.56 -8.84
C PRO A 67 5.50 8.81 -8.49
N ARG A 68 4.18 8.70 -8.58
CA ARG A 68 3.30 9.81 -8.17
C ARG A 68 3.48 10.02 -6.67
N THR A 69 4.15 11.09 -6.27
CA THR A 69 4.28 11.44 -4.85
C THR A 69 3.04 12.22 -4.43
N ASP A 70 2.19 11.59 -3.62
CA ASP A 70 1.19 12.33 -2.84
C ASP A 70 1.95 12.99 -1.69
N ALA A 71 1.92 14.32 -1.61
CA ALA A 71 2.56 15.07 -0.54
C ALA A 71 2.19 14.51 0.85
N PRO A 72 3.10 14.54 1.85
CA PRO A 72 2.83 14.00 3.17
C PRO A 72 1.82 14.90 3.90
N GLY A 73 0.52 14.65 3.73
CA GLY A 73 -0.49 15.63 4.12
C GLY A 73 -1.88 15.09 4.45
N LYS A 74 -2.00 13.98 5.20
CA LYS A 74 -3.12 13.73 6.14
C LYS A 74 -2.98 12.38 6.85
N LEU A 75 -2.14 12.34 7.87
CA LEU A 75 -2.23 11.37 8.96
C LEU A 75 -2.13 12.10 10.30
N ALA A 76 -2.91 13.17 10.47
CA ALA A 76 -3.39 13.59 11.79
C ALA A 76 -4.84 13.08 11.84
N GLY A 77 -5.20 12.13 12.69
CA GLY A 77 -5.05 12.19 14.13
C GLY A 77 -6.47 12.17 14.69
N GLY A 78 -7.10 11.01 14.65
CA GLY A 78 -8.36 10.80 15.34
C GLY A 78 -8.09 10.72 16.83
N ALA A 79 -8.37 11.81 17.55
CA ALA A 79 -8.59 11.83 18.99
C ALA A 79 -9.28 13.15 19.35
N SER A 80 -10.59 13.21 19.24
CA SER A 80 -11.38 14.10 20.11
C SER A 80 -11.99 13.20 21.17
N GLY A 81 -11.26 13.08 22.28
CA GLY A 81 -11.78 12.56 23.53
C GLY A 81 -12.82 13.52 24.12
N GLU A 82 -13.65 12.94 24.98
CA GLU A 82 -14.67 13.56 25.80
C GLU A 82 -14.23 14.84 26.53
N SER A 83 -15.16 15.80 26.65
CA SER A 83 -15.34 16.82 27.70
C SER A 83 -16.44 17.78 27.18
N LYS A 84 -17.60 18.00 27.78
CA LYS A 84 -18.11 17.94 29.16
C LYS A 84 -19.59 17.56 29.12
#